data_AF-D2UC42-F1
#
_entry.id   AF-D2UC42-F1
#
_cell.length_a   1.000
_cell.length_b   1.000
_cell.length_c   1.000
_cell.angle_alpha   90.00
_cell.angle_beta   90.00
_cell.angle_gamma   90.00
#
_symmetry.space_group_name_H-M   'P 1'
#
loop_
_entity.id
_entity.type
_entity.pdbx_description
1 polymer ?
#
loop_
_entity_poly.entity_id
_entity_poly.type
_entity_poly.pdbx_seq_one_letter_code
_entity_poly.pdbx_strand_id
1 'polypeptide(L)'
;MSLSRAFCVLFFVALSGCASAGDHWVELGGHRYQVELAQDDATRARGLMFRDQMAADHGMLFIHKREEPQAYWMKNTKIPLDILYFDTQRKLVAQQRDVPPCSAGNACPPYPSNAPARYVLELNAGQAEQLKLQNGTELRFGPGIAQAH
;
A
#
# COMPACT_ATOMS: atom_id res chain seq x y z
N MET A 1 -51.68 44.75 21.38
CA MET A 1 -50.78 43.95 22.23
C MET A 1 -50.17 42.88 21.35
N SER A 2 -48.92 43.12 20.95
CA SER A 2 -48.17 42.31 19.99
C SER A 2 -47.32 41.31 20.76
N LEU A 3 -47.50 40.01 20.53
CA LEU A 3 -46.57 38.98 21.01
C LEU A 3 -46.16 38.11 19.81
N SER A 4 -45.07 38.54 19.17
CA SER A 4 -44.30 37.71 18.24
C SER A 4 -43.74 36.49 18.98
N ARG A 5 -44.18 35.29 18.58
CA ARG A 5 -43.53 34.04 18.95
C ARG A 5 -42.37 33.80 17.99
N ALA A 6 -41.16 34.15 18.42
CA ALA A 6 -39.94 33.76 17.74
C ALA A 6 -39.73 32.25 17.92
N PHE A 7 -39.97 31.48 16.86
CA PHE A 7 -39.70 30.05 16.82
C PHE A 7 -38.21 29.88 16.47
N CYS A 8 -37.40 29.61 17.49
CA CYS A 8 -35.96 29.38 17.34
C CYS A 8 -35.78 27.96 16.78
N VAL A 9 -35.70 27.83 15.46
CA VAL A 9 -35.35 26.56 14.79
C VAL A 9 -33.83 26.38 14.91
N LEU A 10 -33.41 25.64 15.93
CA LEU A 10 -32.07 25.08 16.00
C LEU A 10 -31.92 24.00 14.92
N PHE A 11 -31.46 24.41 13.74
CA PHE A 11 -30.93 23.50 12.73
C PHE A 11 -29.62 22.90 13.27
N PHE A 12 -29.71 21.70 13.85
CA PHE A 12 -28.55 20.84 14.05
C PHE A 12 -28.05 20.41 12.67
N VAL A 13 -27.10 21.15 12.12
CA VAL A 13 -26.33 20.72 10.95
C VAL A 13 -25.47 19.55 11.41
N ALA A 14 -25.94 18.33 11.13
CA ALA A 14 -25.13 17.13 11.25
C ALA A 14 -23.97 17.24 10.26
N LEU A 15 -22.80 17.61 10.76
CA LEU A 15 -21.53 17.48 10.05
C LEU A 15 -21.33 15.98 9.79
N SER A 16 -21.76 15.53 8.60
CA SER A 16 -21.28 14.28 8.03
C SER A 16 -19.79 14.49 7.75
N GLY A 17 -18.96 14.15 8.74
CA GLY A 17 -17.54 13.97 8.52
C GLY A 17 -17.39 12.78 7.56
N CYS A 18 -17.22 13.07 6.27
CA CYS A 18 -16.64 12.09 5.36
C CYS A 18 -15.23 11.80 5.88
N ALA A 19 -15.08 10.70 6.61
CA ALA A 19 -13.78 10.11 6.83
C ALA A 19 -13.23 9.78 5.43
N SER A 20 -12.19 10.48 4.99
CA SER A 20 -11.48 10.15 3.75
C SER A 20 -10.80 8.80 3.97
N ALA A 21 -11.52 7.74 3.62
CA ALA A 21 -10.96 6.42 3.45
C ALA A 21 -10.12 6.48 2.16
N GLY A 22 -8.80 6.33 2.33
CA GLY A 22 -7.74 6.20 1.32
C GLY A 22 -8.15 6.31 -0.15
N ASP A 23 -7.88 7.47 -0.75
CA ASP A 23 -8.18 7.74 -2.17
C ASP A 23 -7.28 6.99 -3.16
N HIS A 24 -6.24 6.29 -2.68
CA HIS A 24 -5.28 5.59 -3.54
C HIS A 24 -5.57 4.10 -3.63
N TRP A 25 -5.64 3.60 -4.84
CA TRP A 25 -5.75 2.16 -5.12
C TRP A 25 -4.86 1.76 -6.29
N VAL A 26 -4.49 0.48 -6.30
CA VAL A 26 -3.86 -0.18 -7.45
C VAL A 26 -4.68 -1.38 -7.88
N GLU A 27 -4.56 -1.78 -9.15
CA GLU A 27 -5.15 -3.00 -9.66
C GLU A 27 -4.04 -3.93 -10.18
N LEU A 28 -4.09 -5.18 -9.76
CA LEU A 28 -3.11 -6.21 -10.08
C LEU A 28 -3.84 -7.53 -10.29
N GLY A 29 -3.59 -8.20 -11.41
CA GLY A 29 -4.27 -9.48 -11.73
C GLY A 29 -5.81 -9.37 -11.79
N GLY A 30 -6.35 -8.18 -12.08
CA GLY A 30 -7.79 -7.91 -12.08
C GLY A 30 -8.41 -7.69 -10.69
N HIS A 31 -7.61 -7.67 -9.62
CA HIS A 31 -8.05 -7.35 -8.27
C HIS A 31 -7.58 -5.95 -7.85
N ARG A 32 -8.42 -5.22 -7.12
CA ARG A 32 -8.10 -3.87 -6.63
C ARG A 32 -7.70 -3.91 -5.17
N TYR A 33 -6.63 -3.19 -4.85
CA TYR A 33 -6.14 -3.01 -3.50
C TYR A 33 -6.13 -1.53 -3.15
N GLN A 34 -6.68 -1.16 -2.00
CA GLN A 34 -6.43 0.13 -1.39
C GLN A 34 -4.99 0.18 -0.90
N VAL A 35 -4.27 1.27 -1.18
CA VAL A 35 -2.85 1.35 -0.83
C VAL A 35 -2.49 2.60 -0.06
N GLU A 36 -1.64 2.42 0.94
CA GLU A 36 -0.85 3.52 1.48
C GLU A 36 0.38 3.76 0.61
N LEU A 37 0.76 5.03 0.43
CA LEU A 37 1.91 5.40 -0.39
C LEU A 37 3.15 5.65 0.50
N ALA A 38 4.26 5.00 0.17
CA ALA A 38 5.57 5.24 0.78
C ALA A 38 6.51 5.89 -0.25
N GLN A 39 6.61 7.23 -0.19
CA GLN A 39 7.29 8.05 -1.20
C GLN A 39 8.58 8.73 -0.69
N ASP A 40 8.75 8.83 0.62
CA ASP A 40 9.94 9.41 1.26
C ASP A 40 10.73 8.37 2.06
N ASP A 41 11.93 8.73 2.52
CA ASP A 41 12.81 7.79 3.21
C ASP A 41 12.22 7.30 4.53
N ALA A 42 11.49 8.15 5.24
CA ALA A 42 10.91 7.81 6.54
C ALA A 42 9.76 6.81 6.40
N THR A 43 8.84 7.06 5.47
CA THR A 43 7.71 6.18 5.15
C THR A 43 8.19 4.86 4.58
N ARG A 44 9.18 4.86 3.67
CA ARG A 44 9.78 3.62 3.15
C ARG A 44 10.50 2.81 4.23
N ALA A 45 11.29 3.46 5.08
CA ALA A 45 12.02 2.76 6.14
C ALA A 45 11.09 2.14 7.18
N ARG A 46 9.94 2.78 7.43
CA ARG A 46 8.91 2.25 8.34
C ARG A 46 8.10 1.12 7.73
N GLY A 47 7.67 1.24 6.47
CA GLY A 47 6.82 0.24 5.81
C GLY A 47 5.62 -0.19 6.67
N LEU A 48 5.34 -1.50 6.66
CA LEU A 48 4.26 -2.13 7.44
C LEU A 48 4.67 -2.56 8.87
N MET A 49 5.76 -2.02 9.42
CA MET A 49 6.23 -2.37 10.77
C MET A 49 5.13 -2.20 11.84
N PHE A 50 5.14 -3.11 12.81
CA PHE A 50 4.33 -3.14 14.02
C PHE A 50 2.82 -3.35 13.85
N ARG A 51 2.30 -3.43 12.61
CA ARG A 51 0.88 -3.76 12.36
C ARG A 51 0.56 -5.18 12.77
N ASP A 52 -0.52 -5.35 13.53
CA ASP A 52 -0.99 -6.67 13.94
C ASP A 52 -1.85 -7.36 12.86
N GLN A 53 -2.44 -6.57 11.96
CA GLN A 53 -3.28 -7.05 10.85
C GLN A 53 -3.33 -6.04 9.70
N MET A 54 -3.70 -6.51 8.52
CA MET A 54 -4.02 -5.72 7.33
C MET A 54 -5.17 -6.39 6.58
N ALA A 55 -6.18 -5.62 6.16
CA ALA A 55 -7.30 -6.17 5.39
C ALA A 55 -6.82 -6.79 4.06
N ALA A 56 -7.54 -7.80 3.56
CA ALA A 56 -7.10 -8.60 2.41
C ALA A 56 -6.96 -7.78 1.12
N ASP A 57 -7.79 -6.77 0.96
CA ASP A 57 -7.83 -5.82 -0.15
C ASP A 57 -6.98 -4.56 0.10
N HIS A 58 -6.03 -4.62 1.04
CA HIS A 58 -5.14 -3.52 1.37
C HIS A 58 -3.67 -3.88 1.13
N GLY A 59 -2.86 -2.86 0.90
CA GLY A 59 -1.42 -2.98 0.74
C GLY A 59 -0.67 -1.67 0.97
N MET A 60 0.63 -1.70 0.70
CA MET A 60 1.46 -0.51 0.68
C MET A 60 2.26 -0.46 -0.62
N LEU A 61 2.15 0.67 -1.33
CA LEU A 61 2.90 0.95 -2.55
C LEU A 61 4.07 1.86 -2.24
N PHE A 62 5.27 1.33 -2.43
CA PHE A 62 6.52 2.07 -2.32
C PHE A 62 6.90 2.59 -3.70
N ILE A 63 7.21 3.89 -3.77
CA ILE A 63 7.58 4.57 -5.00
C ILE A 63 9.00 5.11 -4.86
N HIS A 64 9.92 4.55 -5.65
CA HIS A 64 11.32 4.96 -5.66
C HIS A 64 11.59 6.02 -6.72
N LYS A 65 12.57 6.88 -6.45
CA LYS A 65 12.97 7.96 -7.36
C LYS A 65 13.60 7.42 -8.65
N ARG A 66 14.32 6.30 -8.56
CA ARG A 66 15.04 5.65 -9.65
C ARG A 66 14.67 4.18 -9.74
N GLU A 67 14.79 3.62 -10.94
CA GLU A 67 14.67 2.18 -11.17
C GLU A 67 16.05 1.52 -10.95
N GLU A 68 16.18 0.83 -9.83
CA GLU A 68 17.43 0.20 -9.39
C GLU A 68 17.09 -1.11 -8.67
N PRO A 69 18.01 -2.08 -8.51
CA PRO A 69 17.76 -3.23 -7.67
C PRO A 69 17.34 -2.80 -6.26
N GLN A 70 16.20 -3.32 -5.79
CA GLN A 70 15.64 -3.02 -4.48
C GLN A 70 15.80 -4.23 -3.55
N ALA A 71 15.94 -3.97 -2.25
CA ALA A 71 15.91 -5.02 -1.24
C ALA A 71 15.07 -4.57 -0.05
N TYR A 72 14.15 -5.45 0.38
CA TYR A 72 13.23 -5.22 1.48
C TYR A 72 13.56 -6.17 2.62
N TRP A 73 12.99 -5.93 3.79
CA TRP A 73 13.19 -6.76 4.97
C TRP A 73 11.92 -6.76 5.81
N MET A 74 11.82 -7.73 6.71
CA MET A 74 10.64 -7.92 7.56
C MET A 74 10.88 -7.43 9.00
N LYS A 75 11.89 -6.57 9.21
CA LYS A 75 12.25 -6.07 10.55
C LYS A 75 11.02 -5.47 11.21
N ASN A 76 10.60 -6.01 12.34
CA ASN A 76 9.44 -5.57 13.12
C ASN A 76 8.07 -5.70 12.41
N THR A 77 8.02 -6.39 11.26
CA THR A 77 6.76 -6.68 10.55
C THR A 77 6.16 -7.96 11.12
N LYS A 78 4.93 -7.89 11.63
CA LYS A 78 4.26 -9.02 12.33
C LYS A 78 3.34 -9.84 11.42
N ILE A 79 2.94 -9.27 10.28
CA ILE A 79 2.11 -9.94 9.27
C ILE A 79 3.00 -10.55 8.19
N PRO A 80 2.73 -11.77 7.70
CA PRO A 80 3.43 -12.32 6.55
C PRO A 80 3.03 -11.56 5.29
N LEU A 81 3.98 -11.34 4.39
CA LEU A 81 3.78 -10.49 3.21
C LEU A 81 4.21 -11.17 1.91
N ASP A 82 3.55 -10.82 0.82
CA ASP A 82 4.12 -10.91 -0.51
C ASP A 82 4.76 -9.56 -0.86
N ILE A 83 6.02 -9.59 -1.34
CA ILE A 83 6.76 -8.40 -1.77
C ILE A 83 6.93 -8.48 -3.29
N LEU A 84 6.28 -7.56 -4.01
CA LEU A 84 6.15 -7.59 -5.46
C LEU A 84 6.87 -6.40 -6.08
N TYR A 85 7.83 -6.65 -6.97
CA TYR A 85 8.72 -5.64 -7.53
C TYR A 85 8.34 -5.35 -8.98
N PHE A 86 8.21 -4.07 -9.32
CA PHE A 86 7.82 -3.62 -10.66
C PHE A 86 8.81 -2.61 -11.24
N ASP A 87 9.05 -2.71 -12.54
CA ASP A 87 9.85 -1.74 -13.32
C ASP A 87 9.12 -0.39 -13.51
N THR A 88 9.76 0.58 -14.18
CA THR A 88 9.13 1.87 -14.52
C THR A 88 7.88 1.74 -15.40
N GLN A 89 7.78 0.66 -16.19
CA GLN A 89 6.60 0.35 -17.00
C GLN A 89 5.49 -0.34 -16.18
N ARG A 90 5.70 -0.50 -14.87
CA ARG A 90 4.80 -1.17 -13.91
C ARG A 90 4.57 -2.65 -14.25
N LYS A 91 5.55 -3.31 -14.84
CA LYS A 91 5.54 -4.74 -15.08
C LYS A 91 6.23 -5.46 -13.94
N LEU A 92 5.63 -6.54 -13.46
CA LEU A 92 6.20 -7.36 -12.39
C LEU A 92 7.52 -7.97 -12.88
N VAL A 93 8.62 -7.66 -12.21
CA VAL A 93 9.96 -8.18 -12.56
C VAL A 93 10.43 -9.26 -11.60
N ALA A 94 9.96 -9.23 -10.36
CA ALA A 94 10.29 -10.19 -9.33
C ALA A 94 9.25 -10.20 -8.21
N GLN A 95 9.30 -11.27 -7.42
CA GLN A 95 8.35 -11.53 -6.34
C GLN A 95 9.06 -12.32 -5.24
N GLN A 96 8.80 -11.95 -3.99
CA GLN A 96 9.19 -12.70 -2.81
C GLN A 96 7.88 -13.05 -2.11
N ARG A 97 7.50 -14.32 -2.12
CA ARG A 97 6.18 -14.79 -1.69
C ARG A 97 6.25 -15.37 -0.29
N ASP A 98 5.14 -15.28 0.43
CA ASP A 98 4.96 -15.87 1.77
C ASP A 98 6.10 -15.52 2.72
N VAL A 99 6.57 -14.27 2.65
CA VAL A 99 7.70 -13.79 3.42
C VAL A 99 7.28 -13.73 4.89
N PRO A 100 7.98 -14.44 5.80
CA PRO A 100 7.54 -14.56 7.18
C PRO A 100 7.79 -13.28 7.99
N PRO A 101 7.03 -13.07 9.08
CA PRO A 101 7.34 -12.04 10.08
C PRO A 101 8.77 -12.16 10.59
N CYS A 102 9.40 -11.05 10.97
CA CYS A 102 10.73 -11.08 11.56
C CYS A 102 10.90 -10.11 12.74
N SER A 103 11.24 -10.67 13.89
CA SER A 103 11.52 -9.93 15.14
C SER A 103 13.02 -9.79 15.46
N ALA A 104 13.91 -10.27 14.59
CA ALA A 104 15.36 -10.28 14.81
C ALA A 104 16.03 -8.90 14.65
N GLY A 105 15.27 -7.81 14.54
CA GLY A 105 15.79 -6.46 14.40
C GLY A 105 16.64 -6.30 13.13
N ASN A 106 17.87 -5.82 13.29
CA ASN A 106 18.81 -5.62 12.16
C ASN A 106 19.37 -6.94 11.60
N ALA A 107 19.10 -8.09 12.23
CA ALA A 107 19.49 -9.40 11.72
C ALA A 107 18.44 -10.05 10.81
N CYS A 108 17.32 -9.37 10.55
CA CYS A 108 16.33 -9.85 9.58
C CYS A 108 16.95 -9.93 8.18
N PRO A 109 16.74 -11.04 7.43
CA PRO A 109 17.34 -11.20 6.12
C PRO A 109 16.74 -10.21 5.11
N PRO A 110 17.53 -9.80 4.09
CA PRO A 110 17.01 -9.05 2.98
C PRO A 110 16.30 -9.96 1.98
N TYR A 111 15.30 -9.40 1.31
CA TYR A 111 14.56 -9.99 0.20
C TYR A 111 14.81 -9.10 -1.03
N PRO A 112 15.75 -9.49 -1.91
CA PRO A 112 16.13 -8.67 -3.06
C PRO A 112 15.20 -8.90 -4.27
N SER A 113 15.05 -7.87 -5.09
CA SER A 113 14.33 -7.94 -6.37
C SER A 113 15.09 -8.74 -7.43
N ASN A 114 16.42 -8.85 -7.33
CA ASN A 114 17.30 -9.47 -8.34
C ASN A 114 17.17 -8.90 -9.77
N ALA A 115 16.46 -7.78 -9.93
CA ALA A 115 16.23 -7.03 -11.15
C ALA A 115 15.94 -5.56 -10.78
N PRO A 116 16.21 -4.58 -11.67
CA PRO A 116 15.83 -3.19 -11.43
C PRO A 116 14.33 -3.05 -11.18
N ALA A 117 13.95 -2.30 -10.14
CA ALA A 117 12.57 -2.03 -9.79
C ALA A 117 12.42 -0.58 -9.32
N ARG A 118 11.33 0.06 -9.75
CA ARG A 118 10.96 1.41 -9.33
C ARG A 118 9.81 1.40 -8.33
N TYR A 119 8.92 0.41 -8.42
CA TYR A 119 7.79 0.28 -7.53
C TYR A 119 7.87 -1.05 -6.79
N VAL A 120 7.45 -1.04 -5.53
CA VAL A 120 7.30 -2.25 -4.73
C VAL A 120 5.91 -2.23 -4.10
N LEU A 121 5.14 -3.30 -4.26
CA LEU A 121 3.85 -3.47 -3.62
C LEU A 121 3.98 -4.58 -2.56
N GLU A 122 3.70 -4.24 -1.31
CA GLU A 122 3.51 -5.21 -0.23
C GLU A 122 2.02 -5.52 -0.08
N LEU A 123 1.68 -6.80 -0.13
CA LEU A 123 0.35 -7.34 0.12
C LEU A 123 0.43 -8.39 1.23
N ASN A 124 -0.72 -8.77 1.81
CA ASN A 124 -0.76 -9.95 2.67
C ASN A 124 -0.22 -11.18 1.91
N ALA A 125 0.51 -12.05 2.61
CA ALA A 125 1.04 -13.28 2.02
C ALA A 125 -0.04 -14.14 1.34
N GLY A 126 0.33 -14.78 0.24
CA GLY A 126 -0.53 -15.67 -0.54
C GLY A 126 -1.38 -14.98 -1.61
N GLN A 127 -1.40 -13.64 -1.67
CA GLN A 127 -2.12 -12.90 -2.70
C GLN A 127 -1.55 -13.16 -4.10
N ALA A 128 -0.23 -13.23 -4.22
CA ALA A 128 0.44 -13.51 -5.49
C ALA A 128 0.11 -14.90 -6.04
N GLU A 129 -0.02 -15.89 -5.16
CA GLU A 129 -0.43 -17.25 -5.52
C GLU A 129 -1.91 -17.30 -5.90
N GLN A 130 -2.78 -16.67 -5.10
CA GLN A 130 -4.22 -16.58 -5.37
C GLN A 130 -4.51 -15.95 -6.74
N LEU A 131 -3.77 -14.90 -7.10
CA LEU A 131 -3.88 -14.22 -8.39
C LEU A 131 -3.08 -14.91 -9.52
N LYS A 132 -2.33 -15.97 -9.22
CA LYS A 132 -1.45 -16.69 -10.16
C LYS A 132 -0.48 -15.76 -10.88
N LEU A 133 0.07 -14.77 -10.18
CA LEU A 133 0.90 -13.73 -10.78
C LEU A 133 2.13 -14.31 -11.46
N GLN A 134 2.45 -13.75 -12.62
CA GLN A 134 3.65 -14.06 -13.39
C GLN A 134 4.40 -12.76 -13.69
N ASN A 135 5.72 -12.88 -13.87
CA ASN A 135 6.51 -11.75 -14.37
C ASN A 135 5.89 -11.20 -15.67
N GLY A 136 5.91 -9.88 -15.81
CA GLY A 136 5.21 -9.16 -16.89
C GLY A 136 3.77 -8.78 -16.57
N THR A 137 3.18 -9.24 -15.46
CA THR A 137 1.86 -8.77 -15.02
C THR A 137 1.91 -7.26 -14.75
N GLU A 138 0.93 -6.52 -15.25
CA GLU A 138 0.88 -5.07 -15.09
C GLU A 138 0.23 -4.68 -13.76
N LEU A 139 0.87 -3.74 -13.07
CA LEU A 139 0.31 -2.98 -11.97
C LEU A 139 -0.31 -1.68 -12.51
N ARG A 140 -1.62 -1.52 -12.34
CA ARG A 140 -2.34 -0.33 -12.77
C ARG A 140 -2.58 0.58 -11.59
N PHE A 141 -2.32 1.87 -11.76
CA PHE A 141 -2.59 2.87 -10.73
C PHE A 141 -3.98 3.45 -10.89
N GLY A 142 -4.67 3.61 -9.76
CA GLY A 142 -5.83 4.47 -9.65
C GLY A 142 -5.46 5.96 -9.74
N PRO A 143 -6.47 6.84 -9.76
CA PRO A 143 -6.25 8.27 -9.69
C PRO A 143 -5.50 8.67 -8.40
N GLY A 144 -4.81 9.81 -8.43
CA GLY A 144 -4.11 10.35 -7.26
C GLY A 144 -2.70 9.78 -7.01
N ILE A 145 -2.37 8.62 -7.57
CA ILE A 145 -1.01 8.10 -7.56
C ILE A 145 -0.23 8.77 -8.70
N ALA A 146 0.63 9.72 -8.35
CA ALA A 146 1.41 10.48 -9.33
C ALA A 146 2.15 9.54 -10.29
N GLN A 147 1.90 9.69 -11.59
CA GLN A 147 2.67 9.02 -12.62
C GLN A 147 4.02 9.72 -12.68
N ALA A 148 5.06 9.00 -12.30
CA ALA A 148 6.38 9.58 -12.24
C ALA A 148 6.91 9.72 -13.69
N HIS A 149 6.83 10.95 -14.21
CA HIS A 149 7.44 11.38 -15.48
C HIS A 149 8.93 11.04 -15.54
#